data_AF-A0A8T2NHT4-F1
#
_entry.id   AF-A0A8T2NHT4-F1
#
_cell.length_a   1.000
_cell.length_b   1.000
_cell.length_c   1.000
_cell.angle_alpha   90.00
_cell.angle_beta   90.00
_cell.angle_gamma   90.00
#
_symmetry.space_group_name_H-M   'P 1'
#
loop_
_entity.id
_entity.type
_entity.pdbx_description
1 polymer ?
#
loop_
_entity_poly.entity_id
_entity_poly.type
_entity_poly.pdbx_seq_one_letter_code
_entity_poly.pdbx_strand_id
1 'polypeptide(L)'
;MEAPLPPRESGQWVSEHSRDVYIEDAGVRRVAEMLYALRGTEAFTPQGWKKMNPLAPSFDTDLAINWVFVVDTMNFSFWPDREDQQCAVTHRGKTYSGYMALCAAVTRAMDEGVPITDAAYMASVSEEELGRVLRSDTPTPMPMLAERHRALTEGGTVLLRYGGSLRQFLSHGQGDARRLVQHIVDNLPSYRDEATFQGKKIAFYKRAQILVADFWGIMEARGEASIPNLDYLTMFADYRVPQALVHLGALRYSDSLMSTLKQGELLASGDRREVEIRGCSIWCVERIKTVLWSLIEQRDGQPNREINSALIDFYLWPYAKEHSQDMAHIPIHHTRCIYY
;
A
#
# COMPACT_ATOMS: atom_id res chain seq x y z
N MET A 1 -25.49 -9.10 8.97
CA MET A 1 -24.71 -7.85 9.18
C MET A 1 -24.60 -7.15 7.84
N GLU A 2 -24.65 -5.83 7.82
CA GLU A 2 -24.46 -5.01 6.61
C GLU A 2 -23.02 -5.15 6.10
N ALA A 3 -22.82 -5.30 4.79
CA ALA A 3 -21.50 -5.36 4.19
C ALA A 3 -20.82 -3.97 4.22
N PRO A 4 -19.49 -3.89 4.41
CA PRO A 4 -18.80 -2.61 4.40
C PRO A 4 -18.89 -1.92 3.02
N LEU A 5 -18.87 -0.59 3.03
CA LEU A 5 -18.66 0.18 1.80
C LEU A 5 -17.32 -0.22 1.14
N PRO A 6 -17.23 -0.27 -0.21
CA PRO A 6 -15.96 -0.45 -0.88
C PRO A 6 -14.98 0.72 -0.63
N PRO A 7 -13.69 0.59 -0.95
CA PRO A 7 -12.68 1.60 -0.62
C PRO A 7 -13.00 3.03 -1.08
N ARG A 8 -13.46 3.19 -2.33
CA ARG A 8 -13.79 4.51 -2.89
C ARG A 8 -14.95 5.17 -2.16
N GLU A 9 -16.05 4.45 -2.01
CA GLU A 9 -17.27 4.92 -1.34
C GLU A 9 -17.03 5.12 0.16
N SER A 10 -16.15 4.32 0.77
CA SER A 10 -15.67 4.53 2.14
C SER A 10 -14.93 5.86 2.25
N GLY A 11 -14.00 6.14 1.33
CA GLY A 11 -13.30 7.42 1.29
C GLY A 11 -14.25 8.60 1.13
N GLN A 12 -15.21 8.49 0.20
CA GLN A 12 -16.24 9.51 0.01
C GLN A 12 -17.04 9.74 1.30
N TRP A 13 -17.61 8.67 1.87
CA TRP A 13 -18.43 8.74 3.08
C TRP A 13 -17.66 9.37 4.25
N VAL A 14 -16.40 8.96 4.45
CA VAL A 14 -15.54 9.52 5.50
C VAL A 14 -15.30 11.00 5.25
N SER A 15 -14.99 11.41 4.02
CA SER A 15 -14.72 12.82 3.70
C SER A 15 -15.92 13.75 3.92
N GLU A 16 -17.14 13.26 3.63
CA GLU A 16 -18.39 14.02 3.82
C GLU A 16 -18.74 14.23 5.30
N HIS A 17 -18.21 13.39 6.19
CA HIS A 17 -18.51 13.39 7.63
C HIS A 17 -17.26 13.63 8.51
N SER A 18 -16.13 14.00 7.89
CA SER A 18 -14.87 14.27 8.56
C SER A 18 -14.93 15.56 9.37
N ARG A 19 -14.23 15.60 10.51
CA ARG A 19 -14.17 16.79 11.38
C ARG A 19 -12.78 17.37 11.49
N ASP A 20 -11.73 16.56 11.31
CA ASP A 20 -10.36 16.98 11.48
C ASP A 20 -9.52 16.94 10.20
N VAL A 21 -10.05 16.35 9.13
CA VAL A 21 -9.35 16.26 7.84
C VAL A 21 -10.21 16.84 6.72
N TYR A 22 -9.67 17.80 5.99
CA TYR A 22 -10.37 18.54 4.95
C TYR A 22 -9.65 18.39 3.61
N ILE A 23 -10.41 18.30 2.53
CA ILE A 23 -9.89 18.28 1.16
C ILE A 23 -9.98 19.70 0.59
N GLU A 24 -8.84 20.22 0.14
CA GLU A 24 -8.70 21.60 -0.31
C GLU A 24 -8.74 21.66 -1.84
N ASP A 25 -9.83 22.18 -2.42
CA ASP A 25 -10.08 22.22 -3.87
C ASP A 25 -8.96 22.89 -4.66
N ALA A 26 -8.38 23.97 -4.11
CA ALA A 26 -7.26 24.65 -4.73
C ALA A 26 -6.03 23.76 -4.80
N GLY A 27 -5.75 22.97 -3.76
CA GLY A 27 -4.65 22.01 -3.75
C GLY A 27 -4.89 20.82 -4.67
N VAL A 28 -6.10 20.28 -4.69
CA VAL A 28 -6.51 19.24 -5.63
C VAL A 28 -6.21 19.66 -7.07
N ARG A 29 -6.59 20.89 -7.46
CA ARG A 29 -6.29 21.43 -8.79
C ARG A 29 -4.79 21.58 -9.03
N ARG A 30 -4.03 22.12 -8.08
CA ARG A 30 -2.56 22.26 -8.21
C ARG A 30 -1.88 20.90 -8.42
N VAL A 31 -2.26 19.88 -7.65
CA VAL A 31 -1.69 18.54 -7.79
C VAL A 31 -2.09 17.93 -9.14
N ALA A 32 -3.33 18.09 -9.58
CA ALA A 32 -3.75 17.64 -10.90
C ALA A 32 -2.97 18.32 -12.03
N GLU A 33 -2.69 19.62 -11.95
CA GLU A 33 -1.84 20.35 -12.90
C GLU A 33 -0.39 19.85 -12.90
N MET A 34 0.17 19.58 -11.71
CA MET A 34 1.50 18.98 -11.56
C MET A 34 1.56 17.60 -12.25
N LEU A 35 0.60 16.72 -11.98
CA LEU A 35 0.52 15.39 -12.60
C LEU A 35 0.25 15.48 -14.11
N TYR A 36 -0.56 16.45 -14.55
CA TYR A 36 -0.76 16.71 -15.97
C TYR A 36 0.57 17.04 -16.64
N ALA A 37 1.41 17.90 -16.06
CA ALA A 37 2.73 18.22 -16.61
C ALA A 37 3.69 17.00 -16.66
N LEU A 38 3.49 16.01 -15.78
CA LEU A 38 4.29 14.78 -15.72
C LEU A 38 3.77 13.65 -16.62
N ARG A 39 2.56 13.77 -17.18
CA ARG A 39 1.96 12.71 -17.99
C ARG A 39 2.85 12.39 -19.21
N GLY A 40 3.09 11.10 -19.43
CA GLY A 40 3.98 10.62 -20.50
C GLY A 40 5.48 10.64 -20.16
N THR A 41 5.87 11.14 -18.99
CA THR A 41 7.24 10.95 -18.47
C THR A 41 7.39 9.59 -17.80
N GLU A 42 8.61 9.05 -17.74
CA GLU A 42 8.85 7.77 -17.04
C GLU A 42 8.42 7.79 -15.57
N ALA A 43 8.45 8.95 -14.92
CA ALA A 43 8.09 9.12 -13.52
C ALA A 43 6.59 8.89 -13.23
N PHE A 44 5.74 8.99 -14.25
CA PHE A 44 4.28 8.86 -14.12
C PHE A 44 3.71 7.88 -15.16
N THR A 45 4.27 6.66 -15.18
CA THR A 45 3.82 5.56 -16.03
C THR A 45 3.76 4.23 -15.27
N PRO A 46 2.88 3.30 -15.67
CA PRO A 46 2.88 1.93 -15.14
C PRO A 46 4.20 1.20 -15.33
N GLN A 47 4.98 1.58 -16.36
CA GLN A 47 6.29 1.01 -16.64
C GLN A 47 7.30 1.25 -15.51
N GLY A 48 7.03 2.20 -14.60
CA GLY A 48 7.76 2.35 -13.34
C GLY A 48 7.76 1.07 -12.48
N TRP A 49 6.72 0.23 -12.61
CA TRP A 49 6.69 -1.11 -12.03
C TRP A 49 7.86 -1.99 -12.47
N LYS A 50 8.37 -1.84 -13.71
CA LYS A 50 9.55 -2.59 -14.18
C LYS A 50 10.84 -2.23 -13.43
N LYS A 51 10.86 -1.12 -12.67
CA LYS A 51 11.97 -0.66 -11.81
C LYS A 51 11.74 -0.96 -10.32
N MET A 52 10.62 -1.59 -9.95
CA MET A 52 9.96 -1.31 -8.67
C MET A 52 10.61 -1.80 -7.40
N ASN A 53 11.44 -2.83 -7.48
CA ASN A 53 12.24 -3.18 -6.35
C ASN A 53 13.50 -3.84 -6.86
N PRO A 54 14.69 -3.23 -6.71
CA PRO A 54 15.93 -3.87 -7.13
C PRO A 54 16.22 -5.16 -6.35
N LEU A 55 15.45 -5.45 -5.32
CA LEU A 55 15.51 -6.69 -4.53
C LEU A 55 14.52 -7.74 -5.02
N ALA A 56 13.53 -7.40 -5.83
CA ALA A 56 12.59 -8.38 -6.37
C ALA A 56 13.30 -9.34 -7.36
N PRO A 57 12.91 -10.62 -7.40
CA PRO A 57 13.34 -11.55 -8.44
C PRO A 57 12.98 -11.06 -9.85
N SER A 58 13.63 -11.65 -10.86
CA SER A 58 13.25 -11.43 -12.26
C SER A 58 11.76 -11.74 -12.47
N PHE A 59 11.08 -10.86 -13.20
CA PHE A 59 9.66 -11.03 -13.49
C PHE A 59 9.39 -12.13 -14.50
N ASP A 60 10.38 -12.85 -15.02
CA ASP A 60 10.22 -13.93 -16.01
C ASP A 60 9.63 -15.24 -15.44
N THR A 61 9.65 -15.42 -14.12
CA THR A 61 9.21 -16.65 -13.44
C THR A 61 8.21 -16.35 -12.35
N ASP A 62 7.29 -17.27 -12.05
CA ASP A 62 6.29 -17.11 -10.98
C ASP A 62 6.91 -16.87 -9.58
N LEU A 63 8.24 -16.99 -9.45
CA LEU A 63 9.00 -16.57 -8.29
C LEU A 63 8.77 -15.09 -7.93
N ALA A 64 8.68 -14.18 -8.90
CA ALA A 64 8.38 -12.77 -8.63
C ALA A 64 6.99 -12.58 -8.03
N ILE A 65 6.00 -13.35 -8.50
CA ILE A 65 4.62 -13.31 -8.02
C ILE A 65 4.56 -13.83 -6.58
N ASN A 66 5.23 -14.95 -6.30
CA ASN A 66 5.30 -15.52 -4.96
C ASN A 66 6.09 -14.62 -3.99
N TRP A 67 7.14 -13.94 -4.47
CA TRP A 67 7.88 -12.95 -3.69
C TRP A 67 7.00 -11.76 -3.30
N VAL A 68 6.24 -11.21 -4.26
CA VAL A 68 5.25 -10.14 -4.02
C VAL A 68 4.27 -10.55 -2.93
N PHE A 69 3.72 -11.76 -3.00
CA PHE A 69 2.81 -12.25 -1.98
C PHE A 69 3.39 -12.17 -0.57
N VAL A 70 4.63 -12.63 -0.41
CA VAL A 70 5.32 -12.65 0.90
C VAL A 70 5.53 -11.23 1.42
N VAL A 71 6.03 -10.30 0.58
CA VAL A 71 6.30 -8.93 1.03
C VAL A 71 5.01 -8.17 1.31
N ASP A 72 3.96 -8.32 0.49
CA ASP A 72 2.67 -7.67 0.68
C ASP A 72 1.92 -8.19 1.89
N THR A 73 2.00 -9.51 2.14
CA THR A 73 1.43 -10.14 3.33
C THR A 73 2.04 -9.58 4.61
N MET A 74 3.27 -9.07 4.57
CA MET A 74 3.97 -8.47 5.72
C MET A 74 4.14 -6.94 5.62
N ASN A 75 3.45 -6.29 4.67
CA ASN A 75 3.57 -4.86 4.35
C ASN A 75 2.77 -3.94 5.29
N PHE A 76 3.19 -3.85 6.55
CA PHE A 76 2.57 -2.98 7.56
C PHE A 76 3.51 -2.56 8.69
N SER A 77 3.31 -1.39 9.31
CA SER A 77 3.97 -0.94 10.54
C SER A 77 5.50 -1.02 10.53
N PHE A 78 6.16 -0.29 9.63
CA PHE A 78 7.62 -0.28 9.50
C PHE A 78 8.34 0.83 10.26
N TRP A 79 7.65 1.90 10.66
CA TRP A 79 8.30 2.99 11.39
C TRP A 79 8.77 2.49 12.77
N PRO A 80 9.88 3.02 13.28
CA PRO A 80 10.38 2.61 14.58
C PRO A 80 9.57 3.24 15.73
N ASP A 81 9.69 2.69 16.93
CA ASP A 81 9.11 3.33 18.13
C ASP A 81 9.87 4.62 18.50
N ARG A 82 11.16 4.69 18.12
CA ARG A 82 12.01 5.88 18.23
C ARG A 82 12.79 6.10 16.95
N GLU A 83 12.91 7.34 16.48
CA GLU A 83 13.56 7.65 15.20
C GLU A 83 15.03 7.17 15.12
N ASP A 84 15.72 7.10 16.25
CA ASP A 84 17.10 6.62 16.38
C ASP A 84 17.23 5.09 16.40
N GLN A 85 16.12 4.36 16.43
CA GLN A 85 16.07 2.90 16.56
C GLN A 85 15.38 2.28 15.35
N GLN A 86 16.01 2.33 14.19
CA GLN A 86 15.46 1.75 12.96
C GLN A 86 15.90 0.31 12.75
N CYS A 87 14.96 -0.57 12.45
CA CYS A 87 15.28 -1.86 11.84
C CYS A 87 15.89 -1.61 10.45
N ALA A 88 17.14 -2.06 10.27
CA ALA A 88 17.81 -2.01 8.98
C ALA A 88 18.33 -3.40 8.57
N VAL A 89 18.34 -3.65 7.26
CA VAL A 89 18.82 -4.90 6.66
C VAL A 89 19.76 -4.55 5.52
N THR A 90 20.95 -5.13 5.55
CA THR A 90 22.00 -4.98 4.56
C THR A 90 22.00 -6.19 3.65
N HIS A 91 21.88 -5.94 2.35
CA HIS A 91 21.89 -6.98 1.34
C HIS A 91 22.56 -6.45 0.08
N ARG A 92 23.42 -7.26 -0.54
CA ARG A 92 24.19 -6.92 -1.76
C ARG A 92 24.92 -5.55 -1.65
N GLY A 93 25.51 -5.29 -0.48
CA GLY A 93 26.32 -4.09 -0.23
C GLY A 93 25.53 -2.80 0.05
N LYS A 94 24.20 -2.86 0.14
CA LYS A 94 23.34 -1.71 0.47
C LYS A 94 22.50 -1.98 1.71
N THR A 95 22.40 -1.00 2.59
CA THR A 95 21.54 -1.03 3.77
C THR A 95 20.20 -0.40 3.47
N TYR A 96 19.13 -1.08 3.87
CA TYR A 96 17.74 -0.69 3.66
C TYR A 96 17.01 -0.55 4.99
N SER A 97 16.08 0.39 5.09
CA SER A 97 15.20 0.60 6.23
C SER A 97 13.73 0.67 5.78
N GLY A 98 12.81 0.66 6.74
CA GLY A 98 11.37 0.71 6.47
C GLY A 98 10.88 -0.51 5.69
N TYR A 99 9.93 -0.31 4.76
CA TYR A 99 9.46 -1.36 3.85
C TYR A 99 10.60 -2.06 3.08
N MET A 100 11.62 -1.30 2.66
CA MET A 100 12.74 -1.87 1.91
C MET A 100 13.60 -2.83 2.75
N ALA A 101 13.59 -2.72 4.09
CA ALA A 101 14.26 -3.68 4.96
C ALA A 101 13.57 -5.06 4.92
N LEU A 102 12.23 -5.09 4.83
CA LEU A 102 11.50 -6.33 4.64
C LEU A 102 11.83 -6.96 3.29
N CYS A 103 11.79 -6.18 2.21
CA CYS A 103 12.17 -6.65 0.88
C CYS A 103 13.60 -7.24 0.90
N ALA A 104 14.53 -6.54 1.56
CA ALA A 104 15.92 -6.99 1.66
C ALA A 104 16.05 -8.28 2.48
N ALA A 105 15.28 -8.43 3.56
CA ALA A 105 15.27 -9.64 4.37
C ALA A 105 14.71 -10.85 3.61
N VAL A 106 13.60 -10.69 2.90
CA VAL A 106 12.98 -11.74 2.09
C VAL A 106 13.93 -12.19 0.97
N THR A 107 14.49 -11.23 0.22
CA THR A 107 15.45 -11.55 -0.85
C THR A 107 16.74 -12.16 -0.31
N ARG A 108 17.26 -11.66 0.82
CA ARG A 108 18.41 -12.27 1.50
C ARG A 108 18.14 -13.71 1.88
N ALA A 109 16.96 -14.02 2.43
CA ALA A 109 16.59 -15.38 2.80
C ALA A 109 16.53 -16.31 1.57
N MET A 110 16.02 -15.82 0.44
CA MET A 110 16.04 -16.58 -0.82
C MET A 110 17.46 -16.84 -1.32
N ASP A 111 18.33 -15.83 -1.30
CA ASP A 111 19.74 -15.97 -1.66
C ASP A 111 20.49 -16.94 -0.71
N GLU A 112 20.04 -17.05 0.54
CA GLU A 112 20.52 -18.02 1.56
C GLU A 112 19.90 -19.43 1.41
N GLY A 113 19.03 -19.65 0.41
CA GLY A 113 18.40 -20.95 0.14
C GLY A 113 17.17 -21.25 1.02
N VAL A 114 16.65 -20.27 1.76
CA VAL A 114 15.39 -20.42 2.51
C VAL A 114 14.22 -20.35 1.53
N PRO A 115 13.32 -21.35 1.48
CA PRO A 115 12.18 -21.36 0.58
C PRO A 115 11.03 -20.47 1.09
N ILE A 116 11.32 -19.22 1.46
CA ILE A 116 10.36 -18.28 2.07
C ILE A 116 9.13 -17.98 1.20
N THR A 117 9.26 -18.19 -0.12
CA THR A 117 8.19 -18.01 -1.12
C THR A 117 7.37 -19.29 -1.39
N ASP A 118 7.70 -20.41 -0.74
CA ASP A 118 6.96 -21.67 -0.87
C ASP A 118 5.78 -21.71 0.13
N ALA A 119 4.60 -22.10 -0.34
CA ALA A 119 3.39 -22.09 0.48
C ALA A 119 3.46 -23.08 1.66
N ALA A 120 4.10 -24.24 1.51
CA ALA A 120 4.25 -25.20 2.58
C ALA A 120 5.23 -24.70 3.64
N TYR A 121 6.32 -24.04 3.23
CA TYR A 121 7.21 -23.33 4.16
C TYR A 121 6.46 -22.23 4.91
N MET A 122 5.75 -21.35 4.20
CA MET A 122 4.96 -20.27 4.81
C MET A 122 4.00 -20.81 5.88
N ALA A 123 3.29 -21.91 5.59
CA ALA A 123 2.30 -22.50 6.48
C ALA A 123 2.90 -23.15 7.75
N SER A 124 4.17 -23.54 7.71
CA SER A 124 4.81 -24.37 8.75
C SER A 124 5.97 -23.69 9.49
N VAL A 125 6.51 -22.59 8.97
CA VAL A 125 7.60 -21.84 9.60
C VAL A 125 7.22 -21.43 11.02
N SER A 126 8.13 -21.60 11.97
CA SER A 126 7.96 -21.09 13.33
C SER A 126 8.22 -19.59 13.42
N GLU A 127 7.71 -18.93 14.46
CA GLU A 127 7.99 -17.51 14.70
C GLU A 127 9.49 -17.24 14.87
N GLU A 128 10.20 -18.16 15.53
CA GLU A 128 11.65 -18.10 15.72
C GLU A 128 12.42 -18.17 14.39
N GLU A 129 12.05 -19.09 13.50
CA GLU A 129 12.63 -19.19 12.16
C GLU A 129 12.33 -17.95 11.32
N LEU A 130 11.09 -17.43 11.38
CA LEU A 130 10.78 -16.17 10.69
C LEU A 130 11.57 -15.01 11.28
N GLY A 131 11.82 -14.98 12.60
CA GLY A 131 12.69 -14.01 13.25
C GLY A 131 14.13 -14.03 12.70
N ARG A 132 14.67 -15.22 12.42
CA ARG A 132 15.99 -15.38 11.77
C ARG A 132 15.98 -14.91 10.31
N VAL A 133 14.90 -15.17 9.59
CA VAL A 133 14.69 -14.68 8.21
C VAL A 133 14.66 -13.14 8.18
N LEU A 134 13.88 -12.54 9.07
CA LEU A 134 13.65 -11.09 9.15
C LEU A 134 14.66 -10.32 10.01
N ARG A 135 15.76 -10.97 10.43
CA ARG A 135 16.75 -10.40 11.35
C ARG A 135 17.28 -9.04 10.86
N SER A 136 17.35 -8.07 11.75
CA SER A 136 18.00 -6.78 11.48
C SER A 136 19.52 -6.90 11.66
N ASP A 137 20.26 -6.06 10.94
CA ASP A 137 21.70 -5.83 11.18
C ASP A 137 21.94 -4.70 12.21
N THR A 138 20.87 -4.23 12.86
CA THR A 138 20.89 -3.27 13.97
C THR A 138 20.34 -3.93 15.23
N PRO A 139 20.50 -3.32 16.42
CA PRO A 139 19.85 -3.81 17.64
C PRO A 139 18.31 -3.77 17.60
N THR A 140 17.71 -3.08 16.63
CA THR A 140 16.25 -2.96 16.52
C THR A 140 15.69 -4.09 15.65
N PRO A 141 14.86 -5.00 16.17
CA PRO A 141 14.28 -6.07 15.38
C PRO A 141 13.23 -5.54 14.39
N MET A 142 12.88 -6.37 13.39
CA MET A 142 11.72 -6.12 12.55
C MET A 142 10.47 -5.97 13.44
N PRO A 143 9.71 -4.87 13.35
CA PRO A 143 8.52 -4.68 14.17
C PRO A 143 7.50 -5.81 13.98
N MET A 144 6.59 -6.00 14.94
CA MET A 144 5.39 -6.86 14.81
C MET A 144 5.68 -8.25 14.21
N LEU A 145 6.74 -8.92 14.70
CA LEU A 145 7.16 -10.23 14.20
C LEU A 145 6.05 -11.28 14.34
N ALA A 146 5.37 -11.32 15.49
CA ALA A 146 4.28 -12.25 15.75
C ALA A 146 3.10 -12.05 14.78
N GLU A 147 2.75 -10.80 14.46
CA GLU A 147 1.69 -10.49 13.49
C GLU A 147 2.10 -10.87 12.07
N ARG A 148 3.35 -10.61 11.69
CA ARG A 148 3.91 -11.02 10.40
C ARG A 148 3.91 -12.54 10.24
N HIS A 149 4.29 -13.26 11.30
CA HIS A 149 4.23 -14.72 11.36
C HIS A 149 2.80 -15.24 11.16
N ARG A 150 1.82 -14.69 11.89
CA ARG A 150 0.41 -15.07 11.74
C ARG A 150 -0.13 -14.79 10.34
N ALA A 151 0.21 -13.64 9.74
CA ALA A 151 -0.22 -13.31 8.38
C ALA A 151 0.43 -14.23 7.33
N LEU A 152 1.73 -14.53 7.47
CA LEU A 152 2.45 -15.40 6.55
C LEU A 152 1.94 -16.85 6.61
N THR A 153 1.74 -17.38 7.82
CA THR A 153 1.22 -18.73 8.04
C THR A 153 -0.23 -18.88 7.56
N GLU A 154 -1.07 -17.85 7.75
CA GLU A 154 -2.39 -17.75 7.13
C GLU A 154 -2.27 -17.84 5.60
N GLY A 155 -1.44 -16.99 5.00
CA GLY A 155 -1.19 -16.96 3.55
C GLY A 155 -0.79 -18.32 3.00
N GLY A 156 0.21 -18.96 3.59
CA GLY A 156 0.66 -20.30 3.21
C GLY A 156 -0.45 -21.35 3.29
N THR A 157 -1.18 -21.38 4.42
CA THR A 157 -2.29 -22.31 4.64
C THR A 157 -3.39 -22.12 3.59
N VAL A 158 -3.68 -20.86 3.23
CA VAL A 158 -4.64 -20.55 2.18
C VAL A 158 -4.15 -21.06 0.84
N LEU A 159 -2.93 -20.71 0.43
CA LEU A 159 -2.36 -21.12 -0.86
C LEU A 159 -2.28 -22.63 -1.02
N LEU A 160 -2.04 -23.40 0.05
CA LEU A 160 -2.05 -24.87 0.00
C LEU A 160 -3.40 -25.45 -0.46
N ARG A 161 -4.53 -24.76 -0.19
CA ARG A 161 -5.85 -25.15 -0.72
C ARG A 161 -5.97 -24.94 -2.23
N TYR A 162 -5.06 -24.16 -2.82
CA TYR A 162 -4.93 -23.87 -4.24
C TYR A 162 -3.63 -24.48 -4.80
N GLY A 163 -3.25 -25.66 -4.31
CA GLY A 163 -2.07 -26.40 -4.79
C GLY A 163 -0.73 -25.71 -4.50
N GLY A 164 -0.70 -24.75 -3.57
CA GLY A 164 0.48 -23.96 -3.23
C GLY A 164 0.78 -22.83 -4.22
N SER A 165 -0.09 -22.55 -5.19
CA SER A 165 0.15 -21.57 -6.25
C SER A 165 -0.60 -20.27 -6.03
N LEU A 166 0.13 -19.15 -5.88
CA LEU A 166 -0.50 -17.82 -5.85
C LEU A 166 -1.22 -17.52 -7.17
N ARG A 167 -0.63 -17.90 -8.31
CA ARG A 167 -1.25 -17.69 -9.62
C ARG A 167 -2.62 -18.39 -9.70
N GLN A 168 -2.73 -19.61 -9.18
CA GLN A 168 -4.00 -20.34 -9.12
C GLN A 168 -4.98 -19.71 -8.12
N PHE A 169 -4.50 -19.21 -6.98
CA PHE A 169 -5.34 -18.45 -6.05
C PHE A 169 -5.93 -17.21 -6.76
N LEU A 170 -5.07 -16.35 -7.33
CA LEU A 170 -5.49 -15.12 -7.98
C LEU A 170 -6.31 -15.35 -9.26
N SER A 171 -6.18 -16.48 -9.97
CA SER A 171 -7.00 -16.75 -11.16
C SER A 171 -8.52 -16.77 -10.87
N HIS A 172 -8.92 -16.98 -9.61
CA HIS A 172 -10.33 -16.97 -9.20
C HIS A 172 -10.98 -15.59 -9.24
N GLY A 173 -10.19 -14.51 -9.33
CA GLY A 173 -10.73 -13.17 -9.60
C GLY A 173 -11.16 -12.96 -11.06
N GLN A 174 -10.92 -13.93 -11.95
CA GLN A 174 -11.35 -13.91 -13.36
C GLN A 174 -10.90 -12.66 -14.13
N GLY A 175 -9.71 -12.15 -13.80
CA GLY A 175 -9.13 -10.98 -14.45
C GLY A 175 -9.77 -9.64 -14.10
N ASP A 176 -10.67 -9.56 -13.11
CA ASP A 176 -11.31 -8.31 -12.69
C ASP A 176 -10.75 -7.83 -11.34
N ALA A 177 -10.26 -6.58 -11.28
CA ALA A 177 -9.61 -6.04 -10.09
C ALA A 177 -10.52 -6.05 -8.85
N ARG A 178 -11.82 -5.76 -9.01
CA ARG A 178 -12.78 -5.79 -7.90
C ARG A 178 -12.99 -7.20 -7.38
N ARG A 179 -13.18 -8.17 -8.27
CA ARG A 179 -13.33 -9.59 -7.89
C ARG A 179 -12.08 -10.13 -7.25
N LEU A 180 -10.89 -9.74 -7.72
CA LEU A 180 -9.62 -10.10 -7.10
C LEU A 180 -9.50 -9.56 -5.68
N VAL A 181 -9.76 -8.26 -5.46
CA VAL A 181 -9.75 -7.67 -4.11
C VAL A 181 -10.73 -8.41 -3.20
N GLN A 182 -11.96 -8.66 -3.67
CA GLN A 182 -12.97 -9.40 -2.90
C GLN A 182 -12.50 -10.83 -2.57
N HIS A 183 -11.95 -11.54 -3.56
CA HIS A 183 -11.45 -12.90 -3.38
C HIS A 183 -10.33 -12.97 -2.33
N ILE A 184 -9.41 -11.99 -2.36
CA ILE A 184 -8.33 -11.85 -1.38
C ILE A 184 -8.94 -11.67 0.02
N VAL A 185 -9.79 -10.68 0.24
CA VAL A 185 -10.32 -10.38 1.58
C VAL A 185 -11.22 -11.50 2.11
N ASP A 186 -11.97 -12.19 1.25
CA ASP A 186 -12.81 -13.32 1.67
C ASP A 186 -11.97 -14.49 2.19
N ASN A 187 -10.81 -14.74 1.57
CA ASN A 187 -9.98 -15.91 1.86
C ASN A 187 -8.82 -15.64 2.82
N LEU A 188 -8.34 -14.40 2.91
CA LEU A 188 -7.24 -13.96 3.77
C LEU A 188 -7.74 -12.94 4.80
N PRO A 189 -8.25 -13.38 5.97
CA PRO A 189 -8.75 -12.48 7.01
C PRO A 189 -7.79 -11.37 7.42
N SER A 190 -6.47 -11.60 7.40
CA SER A 190 -5.49 -10.55 7.70
C SER A 190 -5.60 -9.35 6.76
N TYR A 191 -6.08 -9.54 5.53
CA TYR A 191 -6.28 -8.47 4.54
C TYR A 191 -7.58 -7.67 4.71
N ARG A 192 -8.49 -8.08 5.62
CA ARG A 192 -9.78 -7.39 5.89
C ARG A 192 -9.61 -6.12 6.72
N ASP A 193 -9.08 -5.10 6.07
CA ASP A 193 -8.91 -3.74 6.59
C ASP A 193 -10.25 -3.00 6.56
N GLU A 194 -11.03 -3.16 7.64
CA GLU A 194 -12.38 -2.64 7.84
C GLU A 194 -12.50 -1.86 9.16
N ALA A 195 -13.39 -0.88 9.20
CA ALA A 195 -13.69 -0.09 10.39
C ALA A 195 -15.18 0.28 10.49
N THR A 196 -15.57 0.93 11.59
CA THR A 196 -16.90 1.54 11.73
C THR A 196 -16.75 3.04 11.95
N PHE A 197 -17.33 3.82 11.04
CA PHE A 197 -17.25 5.28 11.06
C PHE A 197 -18.64 5.89 10.99
N GLN A 198 -19.00 6.69 12.01
CA GLN A 198 -20.34 7.31 12.13
C GLN A 198 -21.48 6.27 11.97
N GLY A 199 -21.32 5.09 12.59
CA GLY A 199 -22.30 4.00 12.53
C GLY A 199 -22.29 3.17 11.25
N LYS A 200 -21.49 3.53 10.23
CA LYS A 200 -21.40 2.81 8.95
C LYS A 200 -20.17 1.91 8.88
N LYS A 201 -20.31 0.71 8.32
CA LYS A 201 -19.18 -0.17 8.02
C LYS A 201 -18.46 0.32 6.77
N ILE A 202 -17.14 0.49 6.87
CA ILE A 202 -16.27 0.97 5.81
C ILE A 202 -15.09 0.02 5.64
N ALA A 203 -14.47 0.05 4.47
CA ALA A 203 -13.27 -0.72 4.18
C ALA A 203 -12.23 0.12 3.44
N PHE A 204 -10.96 -0.18 3.67
CA PHE A 204 -9.85 0.40 2.92
C PHE A 204 -9.09 -0.65 2.11
N TYR A 205 -9.04 -1.89 2.59
CA TYR A 205 -8.42 -3.03 1.90
C TYR A 205 -7.04 -2.74 1.31
N LYS A 206 -6.22 -1.90 1.96
CA LYS A 206 -4.95 -1.39 1.40
C LYS A 206 -4.08 -2.51 0.82
N ARG A 207 -3.74 -3.51 1.63
CA ARG A 207 -2.86 -4.60 1.21
C ARG A 207 -3.47 -5.48 0.11
N ALA A 208 -4.80 -5.62 0.08
CA ALA A 208 -5.46 -6.39 -0.98
C ALA A 208 -5.38 -5.63 -2.30
N GLN A 209 -5.58 -4.30 -2.27
CA GLN A 209 -5.43 -3.44 -3.44
C GLN A 209 -3.98 -3.44 -3.96
N ILE A 210 -2.99 -3.37 -3.07
CA ILE A 210 -1.56 -3.49 -3.42
C ILE A 210 -1.28 -4.84 -4.08
N LEU A 211 -1.67 -5.96 -3.46
CA LEU A 211 -1.41 -7.29 -4.03
C LEU A 211 -1.99 -7.45 -5.45
N VAL A 212 -3.15 -6.84 -5.73
CA VAL A 212 -3.73 -6.82 -7.08
C VAL A 212 -2.93 -5.94 -8.04
N ALA A 213 -2.52 -4.74 -7.61
CA ALA A 213 -1.71 -3.84 -8.42
C ALA A 213 -0.32 -4.44 -8.74
N ASP A 214 0.30 -5.08 -7.75
CA ASP A 214 1.62 -5.68 -7.85
C ASP A 214 1.61 -6.92 -8.76
N PHE A 215 0.61 -7.78 -8.58
CA PHE A 215 0.37 -8.91 -9.48
C PHE A 215 0.12 -8.44 -10.91
N TRP A 216 -0.69 -7.40 -11.09
CA TRP A 216 -0.92 -6.81 -12.41
C TRP A 216 0.37 -6.32 -13.06
N GLY A 217 1.18 -5.54 -12.34
CA GLY A 217 2.42 -4.99 -12.86
C GLY A 217 3.40 -6.07 -13.34
N ILE A 218 3.47 -7.21 -12.64
CA ILE A 218 4.26 -8.37 -13.08
C ILE A 218 3.67 -8.98 -14.36
N MET A 219 2.35 -9.20 -14.40
CA MET A 219 1.69 -9.82 -15.55
C MET A 219 1.76 -8.94 -16.81
N GLU A 220 1.63 -7.62 -16.66
CA GLU A 220 1.81 -6.64 -17.73
C GLU A 220 3.27 -6.65 -18.23
N ALA A 221 4.25 -6.72 -17.32
CA ALA A 221 5.65 -6.79 -17.69
C ALA A 221 6.01 -8.05 -18.51
N ARG A 222 5.28 -9.16 -18.31
CA ARG A 222 5.39 -10.39 -19.11
C ARG A 222 4.60 -10.38 -20.42
N GLY A 223 3.70 -9.41 -20.61
CA GLY A 223 2.72 -9.42 -21.69
C GLY A 223 1.65 -10.52 -21.55
N GLU A 224 1.42 -11.03 -20.34
CA GLU A 224 0.51 -12.14 -20.06
C GLU A 224 -0.92 -11.70 -19.69
N ALA A 225 -1.15 -10.43 -19.35
CA ALA A 225 -2.49 -9.96 -19.02
C ALA A 225 -2.69 -8.47 -19.28
N SER A 226 -3.94 -8.10 -19.60
CA SER A 226 -4.54 -6.87 -19.08
C SER A 226 -5.43 -7.28 -17.90
N ILE A 227 -5.35 -6.56 -16.78
CA ILE A 227 -6.40 -6.65 -15.75
C ILE A 227 -7.42 -5.56 -16.10
N PRO A 228 -8.55 -5.89 -16.75
CA PRO A 228 -9.63 -4.93 -16.90
C PRO A 228 -10.08 -4.38 -15.54
N ASN A 229 -10.61 -3.15 -15.55
CA ASN A 229 -11.15 -2.46 -14.38
C ASN A 229 -10.13 -2.15 -13.26
N LEU A 230 -8.85 -1.95 -13.57
CA LEU A 230 -7.87 -1.44 -12.58
C LEU A 230 -8.27 -0.10 -11.95
N ASP A 231 -9.10 0.70 -12.62
CA ASP A 231 -9.69 1.91 -12.03
C ASP A 231 -10.61 1.63 -10.83
N TYR A 232 -10.96 0.36 -10.55
CA TYR A 232 -11.56 0.00 -9.27
C TYR A 232 -10.63 0.31 -8.08
N LEU A 233 -9.32 0.13 -8.27
CA LEU A 233 -8.34 0.41 -7.24
C LEU A 233 -8.31 1.91 -6.92
N THR A 234 -8.16 2.20 -5.65
CA THR A 234 -7.96 3.54 -5.09
C THR A 234 -6.47 3.77 -4.82
N MET A 235 -6.12 4.95 -4.31
CA MET A 235 -4.82 5.10 -3.64
C MET A 235 -4.75 4.20 -2.41
N PHE A 236 -3.55 3.78 -2.03
CA PHE A 236 -3.36 2.82 -0.95
C PHE A 236 -3.21 3.60 0.36
N ALA A 237 -4.30 3.65 1.14
CA ALA A 237 -4.39 4.47 2.34
C ALA A 237 -3.40 4.07 3.45
N ASP A 238 -2.18 4.59 3.34
CA ASP A 238 -1.06 4.45 4.27
C ASP A 238 -0.83 5.75 5.06
N TYR A 239 0.33 5.87 5.72
CA TYR A 239 0.72 7.04 6.51
C TYR A 239 1.58 8.07 5.76
N ARG A 240 2.18 7.72 4.60
CA ARG A 240 3.09 8.61 3.84
C ARG A 240 2.35 9.44 2.79
N VAL A 241 1.41 8.86 2.08
CA VAL A 241 0.65 9.58 1.05
C VAL A 241 -0.20 10.70 1.65
N PRO A 242 -0.90 10.54 2.80
CA PRO A 242 -1.58 11.65 3.45
C PRO A 242 -0.62 12.80 3.80
N GLN A 243 0.60 12.51 4.25
CA GLN A 243 1.63 13.52 4.55
C GLN A 243 1.98 14.34 3.30
N ALA A 244 2.20 13.68 2.16
CA ALA A 244 2.45 14.34 0.88
C ALA A 244 1.27 15.20 0.42
N LEU A 245 0.03 14.71 0.58
CA LEU A 245 -1.17 15.46 0.23
C LEU A 245 -1.34 16.73 1.09
N VAL A 246 -0.97 16.68 2.38
CA VAL A 246 -0.92 17.88 3.24
C VAL A 246 0.15 18.84 2.76
N HIS A 247 1.35 18.36 2.45
CA HIS A 247 2.45 19.19 1.96
C HIS A 247 2.11 19.91 0.64
N LEU A 248 1.49 19.20 -0.30
CA LEU A 248 1.00 19.76 -1.56
C LEU A 248 -0.22 20.68 -1.38
N GLY A 249 -0.79 20.70 -0.18
CA GLY A 249 -1.94 21.51 0.22
C GLY A 249 -3.26 21.03 -0.37
N ALA A 250 -3.35 19.76 -0.77
CA ALA A 250 -4.58 19.10 -1.22
C ALA A 250 -5.39 18.51 -0.05
N LEU A 251 -4.72 18.19 1.05
CA LEU A 251 -5.33 17.93 2.35
C LEU A 251 -4.94 19.00 3.36
N ARG A 252 -5.80 19.22 4.36
CA ARG A 252 -5.51 20.05 5.53
C ARG A 252 -6.04 19.36 6.78
N TYR A 253 -5.25 19.37 7.85
CA TYR A 253 -5.71 18.91 9.16
C TYR A 253 -6.21 20.08 10.02
N SER A 254 -7.11 19.80 10.96
CA SER A 254 -7.45 20.75 12.02
C SER A 254 -6.23 21.02 12.90
N ASP A 255 -6.22 22.16 13.59
CA ASP A 255 -5.14 22.50 14.53
C ASP A 255 -5.04 21.47 15.66
N SER A 256 -6.18 20.93 16.11
CA SER A 256 -6.23 19.90 17.15
C SER A 256 -5.58 18.60 16.70
N LEU A 257 -5.89 18.12 15.49
CA LEU A 257 -5.28 16.91 14.94
C LEU A 257 -3.80 17.14 14.67
N MET A 258 -3.42 18.28 14.09
CA MET A 258 -2.00 18.61 13.87
C MET A 258 -1.21 18.66 15.19
N SER A 259 -1.78 19.23 16.25
CA SER A 259 -1.16 19.24 17.59
C SER A 259 -1.01 17.83 18.16
N THR A 260 -2.03 16.99 18.01
CA THR A 260 -2.02 15.57 18.42
C THR A 260 -0.85 14.83 17.76
N LEU A 261 -0.72 14.96 16.44
CA LEU A 261 0.34 14.30 15.67
C LEU A 261 1.73 14.82 16.05
N LYS A 262 1.88 16.13 16.30
CA LYS A 262 3.16 16.74 16.74
C LYS A 262 3.60 16.29 18.13
N GLN A 263 2.67 15.88 18.98
CA GLN A 263 2.97 15.30 20.29
C GLN A 263 3.39 13.82 20.20
N GLY A 264 3.29 13.20 19.00
CA GLY A 264 3.63 11.80 18.80
C GLY A 264 2.58 10.84 19.35
N GLU A 265 1.33 11.29 19.55
CA GLU A 265 0.26 10.43 20.05
C GLU A 265 0.00 9.27 19.06
N LEU A 266 -0.02 8.05 19.59
CA LEU A 266 -0.43 6.87 18.83
C LEU A 266 -1.95 6.87 18.67
N LEU A 267 -2.42 6.80 17.41
CA LEU A 267 -3.82 6.61 17.11
C LEU A 267 -4.12 5.12 17.08
N ALA A 268 -5.23 4.70 17.69
CA ALA A 268 -5.67 3.31 17.59
C ALA A 268 -6.21 3.03 16.18
N SER A 269 -6.07 1.78 15.71
CA SER A 269 -6.73 1.36 14.47
C SER A 269 -8.25 1.46 14.63
N GLY A 270 -8.91 2.16 13.71
CA GLY A 270 -10.34 2.47 13.81
C GLY A 270 -10.66 3.71 14.67
N ASP A 271 -9.67 4.41 15.21
CA ASP A 271 -9.86 5.74 15.80
C ASP A 271 -10.44 6.68 14.72
N ARG A 272 -11.39 7.53 15.10
CA ARG A 272 -12.03 8.48 14.19
C ARG A 272 -11.00 9.30 13.40
N ARG A 273 -9.94 9.79 14.04
CA ARG A 273 -8.90 10.63 13.44
C ARG A 273 -8.06 9.82 12.43
N GLU A 274 -7.74 8.59 12.78
CA GLU A 274 -7.02 7.66 11.90
C GLU A 274 -7.83 7.34 10.64
N VAL A 275 -9.10 6.99 10.83
CA VAL A 275 -10.06 6.73 9.75
C VAL A 275 -10.25 7.98 8.88
N GLU A 276 -10.37 9.17 9.47
CA GLU A 276 -10.51 10.43 8.73
C GLU A 276 -9.28 10.71 7.85
N ILE A 277 -8.07 10.49 8.36
CA ILE A 277 -6.84 10.67 7.58
C ILE A 277 -6.84 9.74 6.37
N ARG A 278 -7.12 8.44 6.59
CA ARG A 278 -7.09 7.42 5.53
C ARG A 278 -8.20 7.62 4.51
N GLY A 279 -9.44 7.78 4.96
CA GLY A 279 -10.61 7.95 4.09
C GLY A 279 -10.59 9.25 3.29
N CYS A 280 -10.21 10.38 3.91
CA CYS A 280 -10.06 11.63 3.16
C CYS A 280 -8.93 11.57 2.15
N SER A 281 -7.85 10.82 2.42
CA SER A 281 -6.76 10.64 1.45
C SER A 281 -7.22 9.87 0.21
N ILE A 282 -8.01 8.80 0.40
CA ILE A 282 -8.64 8.08 -0.71
C ILE A 282 -9.46 9.03 -1.57
N TRP A 283 -10.39 9.76 -0.94
CA TRP A 283 -11.27 10.64 -1.69
C TRP A 283 -10.54 11.84 -2.31
N CYS A 284 -9.51 12.36 -1.65
CA CYS A 284 -8.66 13.42 -2.21
C CYS A 284 -8.00 12.97 -3.52
N VAL A 285 -7.45 11.75 -3.58
CA VAL A 285 -6.84 11.24 -4.82
C VAL A 285 -7.89 10.95 -5.90
N GLU A 286 -9.07 10.46 -5.54
CA GLU A 286 -10.18 10.31 -6.50
C GLU A 286 -10.57 11.66 -7.12
N ARG A 287 -10.62 12.73 -6.32
CA ARG A 287 -10.88 14.10 -6.81
C ARG A 287 -9.75 14.62 -7.68
N ILE A 288 -8.48 14.37 -7.32
CA ILE A 288 -7.31 14.70 -8.15
C ILE A 288 -7.41 14.01 -9.50
N LYS A 289 -7.73 12.70 -9.52
CA LYS A 289 -7.92 11.91 -10.75
C LYS A 289 -9.00 12.52 -11.64
N THR A 290 -10.17 12.85 -11.07
CA THR A 290 -11.26 13.47 -11.84
C THR A 290 -10.84 14.80 -12.46
N VAL A 291 -10.18 15.68 -11.71
CA VAL A 291 -9.69 16.96 -12.23
C VAL A 291 -8.63 16.74 -13.32
N LEU A 292 -7.70 15.81 -13.10
CA LEU A 292 -6.66 15.46 -14.08
C LEU A 292 -7.27 14.95 -15.38
N TRP A 293 -8.27 14.06 -15.33
CA TRP A 293 -8.98 13.60 -16.52
C TRP A 293 -9.63 14.76 -17.29
N SER A 294 -10.29 15.68 -16.58
CA SER A 294 -10.86 16.88 -17.21
C SER A 294 -9.80 17.77 -17.86
N LEU A 295 -8.64 17.96 -17.22
CA LEU A 295 -7.53 18.73 -17.80
C LEU A 295 -7.01 18.08 -19.09
N ILE A 296 -6.89 16.76 -19.13
CA ILE A 296 -6.42 16.03 -20.32
C ILE A 296 -7.44 16.12 -21.44
N GLU A 297 -8.72 15.91 -21.15
CA GLU A 297 -9.77 16.03 -22.16
C GLU A 297 -9.84 17.45 -22.74
N GLN A 298 -9.75 18.48 -21.89
CA GLN A 298 -9.82 19.88 -22.33
C GLN A 298 -8.63 20.34 -23.16
N ARG A 299 -7.42 19.86 -22.85
CA ARG A 299 -6.17 20.36 -23.46
C ARG A 299 -5.64 19.47 -24.57
N ASP A 300 -5.85 18.16 -24.47
CA ASP A 300 -5.32 17.17 -25.41
C ASP A 300 -6.42 16.61 -26.32
N GLY A 301 -7.71 16.87 -26.01
CA GLY A 301 -8.85 16.47 -26.84
C GLY A 301 -9.13 14.96 -26.82
N GLN A 302 -8.54 14.21 -25.89
CA GLN A 302 -8.70 12.76 -25.75
C GLN A 302 -9.11 12.42 -24.31
N PRO A 303 -10.15 11.59 -24.10
CA PRO A 303 -10.48 11.11 -22.77
C PRO A 303 -9.38 10.16 -22.29
N ASN A 304 -8.67 10.53 -21.22
CA ASN A 304 -7.69 9.64 -20.60
C ASN A 304 -8.41 8.66 -19.66
N ARG A 305 -8.27 7.36 -19.96
CA ARG A 305 -8.77 6.26 -19.10
C ARG A 305 -7.65 5.37 -18.56
N GLU A 306 -6.40 5.71 -18.85
CA GLU A 306 -5.24 4.94 -18.44
C GLU A 306 -4.75 5.36 -17.04
N ILE A 307 -4.85 6.65 -16.72
CA ILE A 307 -4.46 7.16 -15.41
C ILE A 307 -5.54 6.81 -14.38
N ASN A 308 -5.21 5.94 -13.44
CA ASN A 308 -6.07 5.58 -12.31
C ASN A 308 -5.45 6.02 -10.97
N SER A 309 -6.20 5.82 -9.88
CA SER A 309 -5.78 6.25 -8.54
C SER A 309 -4.57 5.48 -8.00
N ALA A 310 -4.39 4.22 -8.41
CA ALA A 310 -3.21 3.43 -8.06
C ALA A 310 -1.94 3.98 -8.73
N LEU A 311 -2.04 4.44 -9.99
CA LEU A 311 -0.92 5.11 -10.67
C LEU A 311 -0.56 6.45 -9.99
N ILE A 312 -1.56 7.19 -9.53
CA ILE A 312 -1.32 8.42 -8.73
C ILE A 312 -0.61 8.08 -7.42
N ASP A 313 -1.01 7.01 -6.75
CA ASP A 313 -0.35 6.51 -5.54
C ASP A 313 1.12 6.12 -5.79
N PHE A 314 1.38 5.38 -6.87
CA PHE A 314 2.73 4.99 -7.29
C PHE A 314 3.66 6.17 -7.55
N TYR A 315 3.12 7.36 -7.80
CA TYR A 315 3.91 8.59 -7.85
C TYR A 315 4.00 9.28 -6.48
N LEU A 316 2.88 9.45 -5.78
CA LEU A 316 2.83 10.19 -4.52
C LEU A 316 3.65 9.52 -3.41
N TRP A 317 3.73 8.19 -3.40
CA TRP A 317 4.47 7.47 -2.36
C TRP A 317 6.00 7.66 -2.46
N PRO A 318 6.66 7.47 -3.64
CA PRO A 318 8.06 7.87 -3.81
C PRO A 318 8.29 9.37 -3.61
N TYR A 319 7.39 10.22 -4.11
CA TYR A 319 7.44 11.66 -3.89
C TYR A 319 7.55 11.98 -2.39
N ALA A 320 6.73 11.32 -1.56
CA ALA A 320 6.77 11.50 -0.12
C ALA A 320 8.14 11.15 0.47
N LYS A 321 8.82 10.13 -0.06
CA LYS A 321 10.16 9.72 0.41
C LYS A 321 11.24 10.72 0.00
N GLU A 322 11.20 11.18 -1.25
CA GLU A 322 12.16 12.14 -1.81
C GLU A 322 12.06 13.51 -1.12
N HIS A 323 10.84 13.94 -0.77
CA HIS A 323 10.57 15.21 -0.06
C HIS A 323 10.46 15.06 1.46
N SER A 324 11.01 13.99 2.04
CA SER A 324 10.89 13.72 3.47
C SER A 324 11.40 14.85 4.38
N GLN A 325 12.47 15.54 3.98
CA GLN A 325 13.02 16.69 4.72
C GLN A 325 12.10 17.92 4.65
N ASP A 326 11.55 18.22 3.46
CA ASP A 326 10.64 19.34 3.24
C ASP A 326 9.35 19.18 4.07
N MET A 327 8.94 17.94 4.30
CA MET A 327 7.73 17.57 5.04
C MET A 327 7.96 17.30 6.52
N ALA A 328 9.16 17.50 7.05
CA ALA A 328 9.49 17.18 8.45
C ALA A 328 8.58 17.89 9.48
N HIS A 329 7.99 19.02 9.11
CA HIS A 329 7.05 19.79 9.94
C HIS A 329 5.61 19.22 9.97
N ILE A 330 5.32 18.21 9.15
CA ILE A 330 4.03 17.52 9.03
C ILE A 330 4.25 16.08 9.51
N PRO A 331 3.95 15.74 10.77
CA PRO A 331 4.15 14.39 11.26
C PRO A 331 3.21 13.40 10.57
N ILE A 332 3.68 12.17 10.37
CA ILE A 332 2.82 11.06 9.96
C ILE A 332 1.93 10.64 11.13
N HIS A 333 0.78 10.03 10.85
CA HIS A 333 0.00 9.38 11.90
C HIS A 333 0.62 8.02 12.25
N HIS A 334 0.76 7.74 13.55
CA HIS A 334 1.30 6.48 14.03
C HIS A 334 0.16 5.59 14.54
N THR A 335 -0.07 4.48 13.83
CA THR A 335 -1.08 3.47 14.21
C THR A 335 -0.49 2.08 14.13
N ARG A 336 -0.26 1.43 15.26
CA ARG A 336 0.30 0.07 15.26
C ARG A 336 -0.77 -0.95 14.90
N CYS A 337 -0.75 -1.44 13.67
CA CYS A 337 -1.73 -2.39 13.14
C CYS A 337 -1.16 -3.24 12.00
N ILE A 338 -1.90 -4.27 11.61
CA ILE A 338 -1.53 -5.16 10.50
C ILE A 338 -1.94 -4.64 9.12
N TYR A 339 -2.58 -3.48 9.03
CA TYR A 339 -3.24 -3.06 7.80
C TYR A 339 -2.41 -2.14 6.91
N TYR A 340 -1.46 -1.35 7.46
CA TYR A 340 -0.69 -0.39 6.66
C TYR A 340 0.68 -0.02 7.18
#